data_AF-A0A1R1SDY4-F1
#
_entry.id   AF-A0A1R1SDY4-F1
#
_cell.length_a   1.000
_cell.length_b   1.000
_cell.length_c   1.000
_cell.angle_alpha   90.00
_cell.angle_beta   90.00
_cell.angle_gamma   90.00
#
_symmetry.space_group_name_H-M   'P 1'
#
loop_
_entity.id
_entity.type
_entity.pdbx_description
1 polymer ?
#
loop_
_entity_poly.entity_id
_entity_poly.type
_entity_poly.pdbx_seq_one_letter_code
_entity_poly.pdbx_strand_id
1 'polypeptide(L)'
;MYAADTGHVVGALALTGVGAPADVAALVGRALPLRVSLGQGRTATLPLNARDLALAAVDDEPAALTDPLSFGVEVTGEGRPKPALVRLPSWTDGIALAKDGLTVTVQVAVARPTPVVALVSDEQDTHVLAGEIPAQQTQVKLPVTLTAGSVHGVLVLPAGWAGHLEKAAVT
;
A
#
# COMPACT_ATOMS: atom_id res chain seq x y z
N MET A 1 6.20 -6.58 -8.11
CA MET A 1 5.01 -7.07 -7.37
C MET A 1 4.14 -5.89 -7.04
N TYR A 2 2.83 -6.03 -7.19
CA TYR A 2 1.89 -4.95 -6.90
C TYR A 2 0.66 -5.45 -6.15
N ALA A 3 0.02 -4.58 -5.37
CA ALA A 3 -1.26 -4.84 -4.72
C ALA A 3 -2.38 -4.80 -5.77
N ALA A 4 -3.09 -5.91 -5.96
CA ALA A 4 -4.02 -6.08 -7.07
C ALA A 4 -5.21 -5.09 -7.00
N ASP A 5 -5.71 -4.82 -5.79
CA ASP A 5 -6.89 -3.98 -5.56
C ASP A 5 -6.66 -2.50 -5.85
N THR A 6 -5.40 -2.03 -5.74
CA THR A 6 -5.07 -0.60 -5.78
C THR A 6 -4.00 -0.28 -6.82
N GLY A 7 -3.40 -1.30 -7.45
CA GLY A 7 -2.36 -1.17 -8.47
C GLY A 7 -0.98 -0.77 -7.94
N HIS A 8 -0.77 -0.59 -6.64
CA HIS A 8 0.50 -0.05 -6.11
C HIS A 8 1.63 -1.07 -6.21
N VAL A 9 2.79 -0.65 -6.67
CA VAL A 9 4.01 -1.47 -6.56
C VAL A 9 4.44 -1.51 -5.09
N VAL A 10 4.59 -2.72 -4.55
CA VAL A 10 4.95 -2.94 -3.13
C VAL A 10 6.29 -3.65 -2.96
N GLY A 11 6.90 -4.03 -4.08
CA GLY A 11 8.24 -4.59 -4.13
C GLY A 11 8.67 -4.83 -5.58
N ALA A 12 9.93 -4.57 -5.86
CA ALA A 12 10.54 -4.76 -7.17
C ALA A 12 11.76 -5.67 -7.06
N LEU A 13 12.00 -6.46 -8.10
CA LEU A 13 13.12 -7.38 -8.20
C LEU A 13 13.74 -7.20 -9.59
N ALA A 14 15.04 -6.93 -9.63
CA ALA A 14 15.81 -6.99 -10.87
C ALA A 14 16.16 -8.46 -11.14
N LEU A 15 15.59 -9.03 -12.19
CA LEU A 15 15.85 -10.41 -12.56
C LEU A 15 16.95 -10.48 -13.62
N THR A 16 18.03 -11.18 -13.30
CA THR A 16 19.08 -11.54 -14.25
C THR A 16 18.87 -12.98 -14.70
N GLY A 17 18.10 -13.20 -15.78
CA GLY A 17 17.91 -14.53 -16.36
C GLY A 17 16.45 -14.92 -16.63
N VAL A 18 16.10 -16.19 -16.33
CA VAL A 18 14.79 -16.79 -16.60
C VAL A 18 13.70 -15.88 -16.03
N GLY A 19 12.70 -15.51 -16.84
CA GLY A 19 11.74 -14.44 -16.56
C GLY A 19 10.98 -14.56 -15.24
N ALA A 20 10.16 -13.55 -14.93
CA ALA A 20 9.44 -13.47 -13.66
C ALA A 20 8.69 -14.78 -13.33
N PRO A 21 8.74 -15.25 -12.07
CA PRO A 21 7.96 -16.41 -11.63
C PRO A 21 6.48 -16.24 -11.98
N ALA A 22 5.77 -17.32 -12.25
CA ALA A 22 4.33 -17.26 -12.53
C ALA A 22 3.48 -17.07 -11.26
N ASP A 23 4.02 -17.39 -10.08
CA ASP A 23 3.33 -17.36 -8.79
C ASP A 23 4.02 -16.41 -7.80
N VAL A 24 3.25 -15.47 -7.23
CA VAL A 24 3.72 -14.54 -6.19
C VAL A 24 4.15 -15.30 -4.93
N ALA A 25 3.43 -16.37 -4.57
CA ALA A 25 3.72 -17.10 -3.34
C ALA A 25 5.09 -17.79 -3.40
N ALA A 26 5.61 -18.07 -4.59
CA ALA A 26 6.98 -18.57 -4.77
C ALA A 26 8.04 -17.52 -4.38
N LEU A 27 7.70 -16.23 -4.38
CA LEU A 27 8.61 -15.14 -4.02
C LEU A 27 8.50 -14.74 -2.54
N VAL A 28 7.28 -14.66 -2.00
CA VAL A 28 7.03 -14.08 -0.67
C VAL A 28 6.44 -15.08 0.33
N GLY A 29 6.22 -16.34 -0.07
CA GLY A 29 5.51 -17.31 0.75
C GLY A 29 4.04 -16.90 0.92
N ARG A 30 3.56 -16.87 2.17
CA ARG A 30 2.15 -16.53 2.46
C ARG A 30 1.86 -15.02 2.36
N ALA A 31 2.83 -14.18 2.65
CA ALA A 31 2.67 -12.73 2.67
C ALA A 31 4.02 -12.02 2.54
N LEU A 32 4.02 -10.85 1.91
CA LEU A 32 5.15 -9.92 1.89
C LEU A 32 5.18 -9.11 3.20
N PRO A 33 6.20 -9.23 4.05
CA PRO A 33 6.29 -8.45 5.28
C PRO A 33 6.89 -7.07 5.03
N LEU A 34 6.08 -6.02 5.12
CA LEU A 34 6.57 -4.65 5.18
C LEU A 34 6.87 -4.28 6.64
N ARG A 35 7.99 -3.61 6.90
CA ARG A 35 8.44 -3.31 8.26
C ARG A 35 8.53 -1.81 8.49
N VAL A 36 8.01 -1.37 9.63
CA VAL A 36 8.08 0.03 10.08
C VAL A 36 8.69 0.08 11.47
N SER A 37 9.75 0.86 11.63
CA SER A 37 10.33 1.13 12.95
C SER A 37 9.38 2.03 13.75
N LEU A 38 8.95 1.56 14.93
CA LEU A 38 8.10 2.33 15.85
C LEU A 38 8.93 3.22 16.79
N GLY A 39 10.25 2.99 16.84
CA GLY A 39 11.19 3.57 17.79
C GLY A 39 11.47 2.64 18.98
N GLN A 40 12.50 2.94 19.78
CA GLN A 40 12.88 2.15 20.97
C GLN A 40 13.12 0.66 20.68
N GLY A 41 13.62 0.31 19.49
CA GLY A 41 13.85 -1.06 19.07
C GLY A 41 12.59 -1.84 18.64
N ARG A 42 11.42 -1.20 18.70
CA ARG A 42 10.13 -1.77 18.29
C ARG A 42 9.91 -1.67 16.78
N THR A 43 9.32 -2.71 16.17
CA THR A 43 9.08 -2.79 14.72
C THR A 43 7.72 -3.44 14.43
N ALA A 44 6.82 -2.69 13.81
CA ALA A 44 5.59 -3.25 13.26
C ALA A 44 5.87 -4.02 11.96
N THR A 45 5.22 -5.17 11.80
CA THR A 45 5.22 -5.93 10.55
C THR A 45 3.82 -5.86 9.94
N LEU A 46 3.71 -5.33 8.72
CA LEU A 46 2.48 -5.22 7.96
C LEU A 46 2.49 -6.28 6.84
N PRO A 47 1.79 -7.43 7.02
CA PRO A 47 1.79 -8.51 6.04
C PRO A 47 0.81 -8.22 4.90
N LEU A 48 1.33 -8.04 3.68
CA LEU A 48 0.50 -8.06 2.48
C LEU A 48 0.35 -9.49 1.98
N ASN A 49 -0.86 -10.06 2.04
CA ASN A 49 -1.05 -11.48 1.68
C ASN A 49 -0.72 -11.73 0.22
N ALA A 50 -0.07 -12.86 -0.08
CA ALA A 50 0.31 -13.20 -1.45
C ALA A 50 -0.89 -13.29 -2.41
N ARG A 51 -2.07 -13.66 -1.90
CA ARG A 51 -3.33 -13.72 -2.68
C ARG A 51 -3.85 -12.35 -3.12
N ASP A 52 -3.45 -11.28 -2.43
CA ASP A 52 -3.86 -9.90 -2.71
C ASP A 52 -2.78 -9.17 -3.55
N LEU A 53 -1.74 -9.91 -3.96
CA LEU A 53 -0.61 -9.44 -4.73
C LEU A 53 -0.59 -10.06 -6.13
N ALA A 54 0.00 -9.35 -7.08
CA ALA A 54 0.21 -9.80 -8.45
C ALA A 54 1.61 -9.44 -8.97
N LEU A 55 1.98 -10.06 -10.08
CA LEU A 55 3.25 -9.83 -10.77
C LEU A 55 3.02 -9.10 -12.09
N ALA A 56 3.87 -8.11 -12.34
CA ALA A 56 3.97 -7.42 -13.61
C ALA A 56 5.44 -7.52 -14.05
N ALA A 57 5.65 -7.99 -15.28
CA ALA A 57 6.91 -7.81 -15.97
C ALA A 57 6.88 -6.40 -16.57
N VAL A 58 7.90 -5.62 -16.25
CA VAL A 58 8.00 -4.22 -16.68
C VAL A 58 9.27 -4.02 -17.45
N ASP A 59 9.22 -3.13 -18.43
CA ASP A 59 10.40 -2.58 -19.07
C ASP A 59 11.14 -1.71 -18.04
N ASP A 60 12.46 -1.60 -18.18
CA ASP A 60 13.39 -1.04 -17.18
C ASP A 60 12.86 0.21 -16.43
N GLU A 61 12.66 0.08 -15.13
CA GLU A 61 12.23 1.18 -14.24
C GLU A 61 13.04 1.13 -12.91
N PRO A 62 14.28 1.62 -12.92
CA PRO A 62 15.21 1.46 -11.80
C PRO A 62 14.75 2.20 -10.54
N ALA A 63 13.92 3.23 -10.67
CA ALA A 63 13.41 3.98 -9.52
C ALA A 63 12.45 3.14 -8.66
N ALA A 64 11.72 2.18 -9.25
CA ALA A 64 10.83 1.28 -8.51
C ALA A 64 11.58 0.30 -7.59
N LEU A 65 12.88 0.08 -7.81
CA LEU A 65 13.74 -0.68 -6.89
C LEU A 65 14.06 0.11 -5.62
N THR A 66 14.05 1.44 -5.70
CA THR A 66 14.40 2.33 -4.59
C THR A 66 13.16 2.79 -3.83
N ASP A 67 12.10 3.15 -4.55
CA ASP A 67 10.88 3.68 -3.97
C ASP A 67 9.64 3.07 -4.66
N PRO A 68 9.31 1.80 -4.37
CA PRO A 68 8.24 1.09 -5.05
C PRO A 68 6.86 1.76 -4.86
N LEU A 69 6.58 2.31 -3.67
CA LEU A 69 5.26 2.85 -3.34
C LEU A 69 4.90 4.11 -4.15
N SER A 70 5.89 4.77 -4.75
CA SER A 70 5.69 5.88 -5.69
C SER A 70 5.22 5.44 -7.08
N PHE A 71 5.03 4.14 -7.33
CA PHE A 71 4.67 3.60 -8.63
C PHE A 71 3.41 2.74 -8.60
N GLY A 72 2.67 2.77 -9.71
CA GLY A 72 1.49 1.98 -9.95
C GLY A 72 1.59 1.15 -11.23
N VAL A 73 0.86 0.05 -11.25
CA VAL A 73 0.63 -0.80 -12.43
C VAL A 73 -0.75 -0.47 -12.98
N GLU A 74 -0.80 -0.08 -14.25
CA GLU A 74 -2.05 0.01 -14.99
C GLU A 74 -2.36 -1.31 -15.67
N VAL A 75 -3.64 -1.68 -15.69
CA VAL A 75 -4.12 -2.85 -16.44
C VAL A 75 -4.81 -2.42 -17.73
N THR A 76 -4.67 -3.22 -18.77
CA THR A 76 -5.42 -3.06 -20.03
C THR A 76 -6.88 -3.43 -19.83
N GLY A 77 -7.74 -3.14 -20.81
CA GLY A 77 -9.13 -3.58 -20.80
C GLY A 77 -9.31 -5.11 -20.77
N GLU A 78 -8.26 -5.87 -21.08
CA GLU A 78 -8.23 -7.34 -21.00
C GLU A 78 -7.74 -7.85 -19.63
N GLY A 79 -7.50 -6.96 -18.66
CA GLY A 79 -7.02 -7.30 -17.32
C GLY A 79 -5.53 -7.65 -17.24
N ARG A 80 -4.75 -7.34 -18.28
CA ARG A 80 -3.29 -7.60 -18.29
C ARG A 80 -2.52 -6.37 -17.82
N PRO A 81 -1.47 -6.51 -16.98
CA PRO A 81 -0.65 -5.38 -16.61
C PRO A 81 0.09 -4.82 -17.83
N LYS A 82 0.15 -3.49 -17.95
CA LYS A 82 0.98 -2.82 -18.95
C LYS A 82 2.46 -2.99 -18.62
N PRO A 83 3.36 -2.98 -19.62
CA PRO A 83 4.80 -3.13 -19.40
C PRO A 83 5.47 -1.88 -18.81
N ALA A 84 4.78 -0.75 -18.72
CA ALA A 84 5.29 0.48 -18.12
C ALA A 84 4.63 0.74 -16.76
N LEU A 85 5.43 1.15 -15.78
CA LEU A 85 4.94 1.66 -14.51
C LEU A 85 4.51 3.13 -14.65
N VAL A 86 3.55 3.53 -13.83
CA VAL A 86 3.11 4.93 -13.73
C VAL A 86 3.63 5.52 -12.43
N ARG A 87 4.30 6.66 -12.50
CA ARG A 87 4.65 7.46 -11.33
C ARG A 87 3.38 8.04 -10.72
N LEU A 88 3.09 7.69 -9.47
CA LEU A 88 1.90 8.15 -8.76
C LEU A 88 2.14 9.51 -8.09
N PRO A 89 1.11 10.37 -8.02
CA PRO A 89 1.22 11.65 -7.33
C PRO A 89 1.44 11.44 -5.83
N SER A 90 2.46 12.12 -5.29
CA SER A 90 2.74 12.14 -3.85
C SER A 90 1.72 12.98 -3.08
N TRP A 91 1.53 12.66 -1.81
CA TRP A 91 0.73 13.44 -0.87
C TRP A 91 1.45 13.46 0.49
N THR A 92 1.08 14.38 1.39
CA THR A 92 1.66 14.46 2.74
C THR A 92 0.56 14.71 3.76
N ASP A 93 0.81 14.30 5.01
CA ASP A 93 0.01 14.66 6.20
C ASP A 93 -1.48 14.23 6.17
N GLY A 94 -1.85 13.36 5.22
CA GLY A 94 -3.23 12.94 5.04
C GLY A 94 -3.63 11.71 5.85
N ILE A 95 -2.78 11.23 6.75
CA ILE A 95 -3.05 10.06 7.59
C ILE A 95 -3.26 10.53 9.02
N ALA A 96 -4.45 10.26 9.56
CA ALA A 96 -4.77 10.55 10.95
C ALA A 96 -5.32 9.30 11.63
N LEU A 97 -4.69 8.92 12.74
CA LEU A 97 -5.07 7.75 13.52
C LEU A 97 -5.75 8.19 14.82
N ALA A 98 -6.96 7.71 15.04
CA ALA A 98 -7.75 7.94 16.24
C ALA A 98 -8.24 6.61 16.83
N LYS A 99 -8.76 6.65 18.06
CA LYS A 99 -9.29 5.47 18.76
C LYS A 99 -10.32 4.66 17.98
N ASP A 100 -11.05 5.31 17.09
CA ASP A 100 -12.19 4.75 16.38
C ASP A 100 -11.99 4.71 14.85
N GLY A 101 -10.80 5.03 14.35
CA GLY A 101 -10.53 4.90 12.93
C GLY A 101 -9.22 5.45 12.43
N LEU A 102 -8.92 5.06 11.21
CA LEU A 102 -7.90 5.64 10.35
C LEU A 102 -8.60 6.58 9.35
N THR A 103 -8.24 7.85 9.34
CA THR A 103 -8.67 8.79 8.30
C THR A 103 -7.57 8.94 7.28
N VAL A 104 -7.95 8.80 6.01
CA VAL A 104 -7.06 8.98 4.84
C VAL A 104 -7.59 10.16 4.03
N THR A 105 -6.72 11.13 3.76
CA THR A 105 -7.03 12.37 3.05
C THR A 105 -6.03 12.59 1.91
N VAL A 106 -6.51 12.63 0.68
CA VAL A 106 -5.71 12.96 -0.50
C VAL A 106 -5.76 14.47 -0.80
N GLN A 107 -4.82 14.97 -1.59
CA GLN A 107 -4.68 16.41 -1.82
C GLN A 107 -5.81 17.04 -2.65
N VAL A 108 -6.40 16.29 -3.60
CA VAL A 108 -7.49 16.80 -4.45
C VAL A 108 -8.67 15.84 -4.45
N ALA A 109 -9.86 16.39 -4.65
CA ALA A 109 -11.09 15.61 -4.72
C ALA A 109 -11.00 14.56 -5.84
N VAL A 110 -11.35 13.32 -5.52
CA VAL A 110 -11.25 12.22 -6.48
C VAL A 110 -12.39 12.28 -7.49
N ALA A 111 -12.08 12.10 -8.78
CA ALA A 111 -13.08 12.20 -9.85
C ALA A 111 -14.08 11.02 -9.85
N ARG A 112 -13.68 9.88 -9.29
CA ARG A 112 -14.43 8.63 -9.18
C ARG A 112 -14.19 8.04 -7.79
N PRO A 113 -15.06 7.14 -7.30
CA PRO A 113 -14.76 6.42 -6.06
C PRO A 113 -13.38 5.76 -6.15
N THR A 114 -12.51 6.06 -5.19
CA THR A 114 -11.12 5.62 -5.17
C THR A 114 -10.95 4.57 -4.08
N PRO A 115 -10.67 3.30 -4.44
CA PRO A 115 -10.37 2.26 -3.47
C PRO A 115 -9.18 2.63 -2.58
N VAL A 116 -9.28 2.30 -1.31
CA VAL A 116 -8.21 2.46 -0.31
C VAL A 116 -8.06 1.14 0.43
N VAL A 117 -6.84 0.60 0.42
CA VAL A 117 -6.44 -0.50 1.30
C VAL A 117 -5.47 0.06 2.33
N ALA A 118 -5.67 -0.27 3.60
CA ALA A 118 -4.76 0.14 4.67
C ALA A 118 -4.48 -1.01 5.64
N LEU A 119 -3.26 -1.04 6.18
CA LEU A 119 -2.88 -1.93 7.26
C LEU A 119 -2.42 -1.10 8.46
N VAL A 120 -2.83 -1.47 9.66
CA VAL A 120 -2.45 -0.82 10.92
C VAL A 120 -1.96 -1.89 11.90
N SER A 121 -0.74 -1.76 12.43
CA SER A 121 -0.08 -2.80 13.25
C SER A 121 0.73 -2.23 14.42
N ASP A 122 0.69 -2.86 15.61
CA ASP A 122 1.44 -2.49 16.82
C ASP A 122 2.40 -3.59 17.35
N GLU A 123 2.93 -4.41 16.43
CA GLU A 123 3.80 -5.59 16.65
C GLU A 123 3.06 -6.90 16.92
N GLN A 124 1.95 -6.86 17.65
CA GLN A 124 1.20 -8.06 18.05
C GLN A 124 0.02 -8.31 17.12
N ASP A 125 -0.74 -7.25 16.84
CA ASP A 125 -1.94 -7.32 16.00
C ASP A 125 -1.75 -6.54 14.71
N THR A 126 -2.46 -6.96 13.67
CA THR A 126 -2.54 -6.21 12.41
C THR A 126 -3.97 -6.18 11.92
N HIS A 127 -4.49 -4.97 11.74
CA HIS A 127 -5.79 -4.72 11.13
C HIS A 127 -5.61 -4.48 9.64
N VAL A 128 -6.36 -5.22 8.82
CA VAL A 128 -6.48 -4.98 7.39
C VAL A 128 -7.80 -4.27 7.16
N LEU A 129 -7.73 -3.07 6.59
CA LEU A 129 -8.86 -2.19 6.34
C LEU A 129 -9.01 -1.97 4.85
N ALA A 130 -10.26 -1.95 4.39
CA ALA A 130 -10.60 -1.62 3.02
C ALA A 130 -11.78 -0.63 3.03
N GLY A 131 -11.76 0.30 2.10
CA GLY A 131 -12.83 1.26 1.89
C GLY A 131 -12.59 2.06 0.61
N GLU A 132 -13.28 3.19 0.49
CA GLU A 132 -13.15 4.05 -0.68
C GLU A 132 -13.30 5.52 -0.30
N ILE A 133 -12.55 6.39 -0.98
CA ILE A 133 -12.81 7.82 -0.99
C ILE A 133 -13.94 8.05 -2.00
N PRO A 134 -15.12 8.54 -1.58
CA PRO A 134 -16.23 8.76 -2.50
C PRO A 134 -15.88 9.81 -3.57
N ALA A 135 -16.55 9.73 -4.72
CA ALA A 135 -16.40 10.74 -5.77
C ALA A 135 -16.66 12.15 -5.22
N GLN A 136 -15.87 13.13 -5.70
CA GLN A 136 -15.90 14.53 -5.28
C GLN A 136 -15.53 14.77 -3.80
N GLN A 137 -15.03 13.76 -3.10
CA GLN A 137 -14.49 13.89 -1.76
C GLN A 137 -12.96 13.78 -1.78
N THR A 138 -12.33 14.25 -0.72
CA THR A 138 -10.88 14.14 -0.51
C THR A 138 -10.51 13.10 0.53
N GLN A 139 -11.47 12.54 1.27
CA GLN A 139 -11.17 11.72 2.43
C GLN A 139 -12.13 10.54 2.65
N VAL A 140 -11.64 9.55 3.39
CA VAL A 140 -12.41 8.43 3.94
C VAL A 140 -11.98 8.15 5.38
N LYS A 141 -12.93 7.75 6.23
CA LYS A 141 -12.65 7.18 7.55
C LYS A 141 -12.86 5.67 7.51
N LEU A 142 -11.80 4.91 7.75
CA LEU A 142 -11.81 3.46 7.86
C LEU A 142 -11.94 3.07 9.35
N PRO A 143 -13.01 2.35 9.75
CA PRO A 143 -13.24 2.04 11.15
C PRO A 143 -12.22 1.02 11.67
N VAL A 144 -11.58 1.34 12.79
CA VAL A 144 -10.69 0.44 13.53
C VAL A 144 -10.68 0.88 14.99
N THR A 145 -10.69 -0.07 15.93
CA THR A 145 -10.64 0.23 17.35
C THR A 145 -9.21 0.14 17.85
N LEU A 146 -8.67 1.24 18.37
CA LEU A 146 -7.28 1.37 18.79
C LEU A 146 -7.17 1.97 20.20
N THR A 147 -6.02 1.77 20.82
CA THR A 147 -5.75 2.28 22.18
C THR A 147 -5.18 3.69 22.12
N ALA A 148 -5.67 4.62 22.96
CA ALA A 148 -5.10 5.97 23.01
C ALA A 148 -3.60 5.96 23.32
N GLY A 149 -2.83 6.78 22.63
CA GLY A 149 -1.38 6.93 22.90
C GLY A 149 -0.53 5.75 22.46
N SER A 150 -1.10 4.70 21.85
CA SER A 150 -0.32 3.67 21.18
C SER A 150 0.29 4.21 19.87
N VAL A 151 1.34 3.55 19.42
CA VAL A 151 2.06 3.87 18.18
C VAL A 151 1.99 2.65 17.28
N HIS A 152 1.58 2.86 16.04
CA HIS A 152 1.39 1.82 15.04
C HIS A 152 2.24 2.09 13.80
N GLY A 153 2.63 1.02 13.11
CA GLY A 153 3.01 1.08 11.71
C GLY A 153 1.74 1.11 10.87
N VAL A 154 1.72 1.98 9.87
CA VAL A 154 0.58 2.18 8.99
C VAL A 154 1.05 2.11 7.54
N LEU A 155 0.38 1.28 6.75
CA LEU A 155 0.46 1.28 5.29
C LEU A 155 -0.87 1.77 4.75
N VAL A 156 -0.86 2.73 3.81
CA VAL A 156 -2.04 3.23 3.11
C VAL A 156 -1.78 3.20 1.61
N LEU A 157 -2.70 2.60 0.85
CA LEU A 157 -2.65 2.45 -0.59
C LEU A 157 -3.93 3.03 -1.23
N PRO A 158 -4.04 4.35 -1.45
CA PRO A 158 -5.18 4.96 -2.14
C PRO A 158 -4.97 4.87 -3.66
N ALA A 159 -5.83 4.16 -4.38
CA ALA A 159 -5.66 3.93 -5.81
C ALA A 159 -5.46 5.24 -6.60
N GLY A 160 -4.39 5.30 -7.40
CA GLY A 160 -4.03 6.49 -8.18
C GLY A 160 -3.20 7.54 -7.44
N TRP A 161 -2.79 7.28 -6.20
CA TRP A 161 -1.88 8.11 -5.40
C TRP A 161 -0.70 7.28 -4.91
N ALA A 162 0.42 7.92 -4.57
CA ALA A 162 1.55 7.19 -4.01
C ALA A 162 1.14 6.46 -2.71
N GLY A 163 1.66 5.27 -2.48
CA GLY A 163 1.47 4.55 -1.24
C GLY A 163 2.25 5.21 -0.09
N HIS A 164 1.71 5.17 1.12
CA HIS A 164 2.37 5.69 2.31
C HIS A 164 2.64 4.58 3.31
N LEU A 165 3.89 4.51 3.76
CA LEU A 165 4.32 3.60 4.81
C LEU A 165 4.98 4.43 5.91
N GLU A 166 4.33 4.53 7.06
CA GLU A 166 4.79 5.41 8.14
C GLU A 166 4.45 4.88 9.53
N LYS A 167 5.00 5.55 10.53
CA LYS A 167 4.63 5.40 11.94
C LYS A 167 3.58 6.47 12.27
N ALA A 168 2.49 6.07 12.93
CA ALA A 168 1.45 6.99 13.39
C ALA A 168 1.12 6.74 14.87
N ALA A 169 0.83 7.81 15.61
CA ALA A 169 0.36 7.74 16.99
C ALA A 169 -1.17 7.90 17.04
N VAL A 170 -1.82 7.16 17.92
CA VAL A 170 -3.27 7.26 18.14
C VAL A 170 -3.56 8.50 18.98
N THR A 171 -4.27 9.44 18.38
CA THR A 171 -4.78 10.65 19.04
C THR A 171 -6.14 10.45 19.71
#